data_AF-A0A4R5CNG0-F1
#
_entry.id   AF-A0A4R5CNG0-F1
#
_cell.length_a   1.000
_cell.length_b   1.000
_cell.length_c   1.000
_cell.angle_alpha   90.00
_cell.angle_beta   90.00
_cell.angle_gamma   90.00
#
_symmetry.space_group_name_H-M   'P 1'
#
loop_
_entity.id
_entity.type
_entity.pdbx_description
1 polymer ?
#
loop_
_entity_poly.entity_id
_entity_poly.type
_entity_poly.pdbx_seq_one_letter_code
_entity_poly.pdbx_strand_id
1 'polypeptide(L)'
;MRFPGFTEEWEAKKLGEVVDKVNSGKTPLGGEAIYTKEGVLFIRSQNVNNDKLELENSVFIPELVNEQMKNSIVQANDILLNITGAHWGEAV
;
A
#
# COMPACT_ATOMS: atom_id res chain seq x y z
N MET A 1 -4.82 -18.21 21.27
CA MET A 1 -3.51 -18.87 21.45
C MET A 1 -2.45 -17.85 21.09
N ARG A 2 -1.44 -17.60 21.96
CA ARG A 2 -0.34 -16.65 21.70
C ARG A 2 0.89 -17.41 21.17
N PHE A 3 1.78 -16.69 20.48
CA PHE A 3 3.08 -17.25 20.11
C PHE A 3 3.95 -17.50 21.36
N PRO A 4 4.78 -18.55 21.38
CA PRO A 4 5.74 -18.78 22.46
C PRO A 4 6.60 -17.55 22.73
N GLY A 5 6.75 -17.15 23.99
CA GLY A 5 7.51 -15.96 24.41
C GLY A 5 6.65 -14.70 24.64
N PHE A 6 5.36 -14.71 24.28
CA PHE A 6 4.43 -13.62 24.60
C PHE A 6 3.41 -14.07 25.65
N THR A 7 3.74 -13.86 26.94
CA THR A 7 2.93 -14.30 28.09
C THR A 7 2.13 -13.19 28.78
N GLU A 8 2.48 -11.94 28.53
CA GLU A 8 1.83 -10.76 29.11
C GLU A 8 0.40 -10.56 28.57
N GLU A 9 -0.39 -9.73 29.25
CA GLU A 9 -1.76 -9.36 28.82
C GLU A 9 -1.76 -8.53 27.51
N TRP A 10 -2.90 -8.51 26.80
CA TRP A 10 -3.02 -7.72 25.57
C TRP A 10 -3.26 -6.27 25.94
N GLU A 11 -2.51 -5.37 25.33
CA GLU A 11 -2.75 -3.94 25.44
C GLU A 11 -3.43 -3.44 24.16
N ALA A 12 -4.51 -2.68 24.31
CA ALA A 12 -5.16 -2.01 23.20
C ALA A 12 -4.41 -0.70 22.90
N LYS A 13 -3.90 -0.57 21.67
CA LYS A 13 -3.24 0.65 21.18
C LYS A 13 -3.91 1.15 19.91
N LYS A 14 -3.86 2.46 19.67
CA LYS A 14 -4.26 3.01 18.38
C LYS A 14 -3.13 2.82 17.38
N LEU A 15 -3.46 2.58 16.10
CA LEU A 15 -2.44 2.43 15.05
C LEU A 15 -1.49 3.62 15.00
N GLY A 16 -2.01 4.85 15.11
CA GLY A 16 -1.18 6.06 15.12
C GLY A 16 -0.21 6.20 16.31
N GLU A 17 -0.27 5.31 17.30
CA GLU A 17 0.71 5.24 18.41
C GLU A 17 1.86 4.27 18.12
N VAL A 18 1.71 3.40 17.11
CA VAL A 18 2.65 2.31 16.81
C VAL A 18 3.20 2.34 15.38
N VAL A 19 2.78 3.30 14.55
CA VAL A 19 3.30 3.51 13.19
C VAL A 19 3.62 4.97 12.95
N ASP A 20 4.60 5.22 12.08
CA ASP A 20 5.01 6.59 11.73
C ASP A 20 3.96 7.32 10.89
N LYS A 21 3.21 6.58 10.06
CA LYS A 21 2.24 7.15 9.12
C LYS A 21 1.17 6.14 8.73
N VAL A 22 -0.08 6.61 8.70
CA VAL A 22 -1.20 5.91 8.06
C VAL A 22 -1.72 6.83 6.96
N ASN A 23 -1.69 6.36 5.71
CA ASN A 23 -2.18 7.15 4.58
C ASN A 23 -2.81 6.27 3.51
N SER A 24 -3.77 6.83 2.78
CA SER A 24 -4.33 6.20 1.58
C SER A 24 -3.53 6.57 0.34
N GLY A 25 -3.44 5.63 -0.61
CA GLY A 25 -3.02 5.93 -1.97
C GLY A 25 -3.98 6.91 -2.67
N LYS A 26 -3.56 7.41 -3.83
CA LYS A 26 -4.36 8.31 -4.67
C LYS A 26 -4.31 7.85 -6.12
N THR A 27 -5.43 7.98 -6.84
CA THR A 27 -5.44 7.79 -8.29
C THR A 27 -4.95 9.07 -8.96
N PRO A 28 -3.96 9.00 -9.87
CA PRO A 28 -3.49 10.18 -10.59
C PRO A 28 -4.58 10.77 -11.47
N LEU A 29 -4.53 12.09 -11.67
CA LEU A 29 -5.43 12.77 -12.60
C LEU A 29 -5.20 12.21 -14.02
N GLY A 30 -6.28 11.85 -14.71
CA GLY A 30 -6.22 11.17 -16.01
C GLY A 30 -6.26 9.64 -15.94
N GLY A 31 -6.15 9.04 -14.74
CA GLY A 31 -6.32 7.61 -14.53
C GLY A 31 -5.39 6.78 -15.41
N GLU A 32 -5.92 5.76 -16.08
CA GLU A 32 -5.11 4.84 -16.90
C GLU A 32 -4.46 5.49 -18.12
N ALA A 33 -5.00 6.62 -18.60
CA ALA A 33 -4.48 7.32 -19.78
C ALA A 33 -3.07 7.89 -19.57
N ILE A 34 -2.62 8.02 -18.32
CA ILE A 34 -1.30 8.53 -17.98
C ILE A 34 -0.28 7.43 -17.66
N TYR A 35 -0.71 6.17 -17.69
CA TYR A 35 0.21 5.05 -17.43
C TYR A 35 1.23 4.92 -18.55
N THR A 36 2.46 4.66 -18.16
CA THR A 36 3.62 4.51 -19.03
C THR A 36 4.20 3.10 -18.90
N LYS A 37 5.06 2.72 -19.84
CA LYS A 37 5.82 1.46 -19.80
C LYS A 37 7.07 1.54 -18.91
N GLU A 38 7.48 2.75 -18.56
CA GLU A 38 8.68 3.06 -17.77
C GLU A 38 8.43 4.28 -16.88
N GLY A 39 9.19 4.41 -15.79
CA GLY A 39 9.04 5.49 -14.81
C GLY A 39 8.96 4.92 -13.39
N VAL A 40 8.14 5.55 -12.55
CA VAL A 40 7.92 5.13 -11.16
C VAL A 40 6.83 4.08 -11.11
N LEU A 41 7.09 2.95 -10.46
CA LEU A 41 6.10 1.88 -10.28
C LEU A 41 4.87 2.42 -9.55
N PHE A 42 3.69 2.24 -10.14
CA PHE A 42 2.43 2.65 -9.55
C PHE A 42 1.65 1.44 -9.04
N ILE A 43 1.65 1.28 -7.72
CA ILE A 43 0.94 0.18 -7.04
C ILE A 43 -0.56 0.48 -7.03
N ARG A 44 -1.35 -0.46 -7.54
CA ARG A 44 -2.82 -0.42 -7.57
C ARG A 44 -3.39 -1.50 -6.64
N SER A 45 -4.68 -1.41 -6.31
CA SER A 45 -5.35 -2.41 -5.46
C SER A 45 -5.22 -3.83 -6.01
N GLN A 46 -5.25 -4.01 -7.34
CA GLN A 46 -5.04 -5.29 -8.01
C GLN A 46 -3.62 -5.88 -7.87
N ASN A 47 -2.64 -5.08 -7.44
CA ASN A 47 -1.30 -5.57 -7.17
C ASN A 47 -1.17 -6.13 -5.74
N VAL A 48 -2.07 -5.75 -4.84
CA VAL A 48 -2.07 -6.17 -3.44
C VAL A 48 -3.07 -7.32 -3.30
N ASN A 49 -2.55 -8.54 -3.16
CA ASN A 49 -3.33 -9.78 -3.02
C ASN A 49 -2.93 -10.49 -1.72
N ASN A 50 -3.73 -11.43 -1.19
CA ASN A 50 -3.42 -12.10 0.09
C ASN A 50 -1.95 -12.53 0.23
N ASP A 51 -1.27 -11.92 1.20
CA ASP A 51 0.13 -12.14 1.60
C ASP A 51 1.21 -11.87 0.52
N LYS A 52 0.87 -11.23 -0.60
CA LYS A 52 1.87 -10.88 -1.64
C LYS A 52 1.55 -9.65 -2.48
N LEU A 53 2.62 -8.94 -2.85
CA LEU A 53 2.59 -7.91 -3.88
C LEU A 53 2.86 -8.54 -5.26
N GLU A 54 1.86 -8.56 -6.13
CA GLU A 54 1.95 -9.09 -7.50
C GLU A 54 2.24 -7.98 -8.52
N LEU A 55 3.39 -8.08 -9.17
CA LEU A 55 3.93 -7.05 -10.07
C LEU A 55 3.95 -7.47 -11.55
N GLU A 56 3.34 -8.59 -11.93
CA GLU A 56 3.32 -9.06 -13.33
C GLU A 56 2.63 -8.06 -14.27
N ASN A 57 1.53 -7.43 -13.83
CA ASN A 57 0.78 -6.42 -14.57
C ASN A 57 1.07 -5.00 -14.05
N SER A 58 2.35 -4.73 -13.77
CA SER A 58 2.81 -3.42 -13.29
C SER A 58 2.59 -2.33 -14.33
N VAL A 59 2.17 -1.17 -13.84
CA VAL A 59 2.09 0.06 -14.62
C VAL A 59 2.99 1.09 -13.97
N PHE A 60 3.49 2.02 -14.78
CA PHE A 60 4.36 3.10 -14.32
C PHE A 60 3.67 4.43 -14.52
N ILE A 61 4.09 5.43 -13.74
CA ILE A 61 3.70 6.82 -13.92
C ILE A 61 4.95 7.69 -14.13
N PRO A 62 4.83 8.83 -14.83
CA PRO A 62 5.93 9.79 -14.94
C PRO A 62 6.36 10.34 -13.58
N GLU A 63 7.66 10.65 -13.42
CA GLU A 63 8.21 11.21 -12.18
C GLU A 63 7.47 12.46 -11.72
N LEU A 64 7.07 13.34 -12.66
CA LEU A 64 6.30 14.54 -12.36
C LEU A 64 4.97 14.23 -11.66
N VAL A 65 4.31 13.12 -12.03
CA VAL A 65 3.05 12.69 -11.40
C VAL A 65 3.33 12.11 -10.01
N ASN A 66 4.40 11.32 -9.86
CA ASN A 66 4.85 10.79 -8.57
C ASN A 66 5.13 11.92 -7.57
N GLU A 67 5.85 12.96 -7.99
CA GLU A 67 6.16 14.14 -7.16
C GLU A 67 4.90 14.88 -6.67
N GLN A 68 3.88 15.01 -7.52
CA GLN A 68 2.58 15.57 -7.14
C GLN A 68 1.84 14.71 -6.09
N MET A 69 2.23 13.44 -5.98
CA MET A 69 1.65 12.43 -5.09
C MET A 69 2.65 11.94 -4.04
N LYS A 70 3.70 12.72 -3.74
CA LYS A 70 4.78 12.33 -2.82
C LYS A 70 4.34 11.77 -1.46
N ASN A 71 3.16 12.15 -0.99
CA ASN A 71 2.59 11.65 0.26
C ASN A 71 2.12 10.19 0.19
N SER A 72 1.96 9.60 -0.99
CA SER A 72 1.61 8.18 -1.18
C SER A 72 2.80 7.30 -1.59
N ILE A 73 4.03 7.84 -1.59
CA ILE A 73 5.22 7.04 -1.84
C ILE A 73 5.43 6.10 -0.64
N VAL A 74 5.59 4.82 -0.94
CA VAL A 74 5.81 3.75 0.02
C VAL A 74 7.30 3.49 0.21
N GLN A 75 7.66 2.96 1.37
CA GLN A 75 9.02 2.55 1.71
C GLN A 75 9.10 1.03 1.89
N ALA A 76 10.32 0.50 1.88
CA ALA A 76 10.53 -0.90 2.20
C ALA A 76 10.01 -1.19 3.62
N ASN A 77 9.29 -2.30 3.77
CA ASN A 77 8.61 -2.74 4.99
C ASN A 77 7.33 -1.96 5.36
N ASP A 78 6.81 -1.09 4.49
CA ASP A 78 5.44 -0.59 4.64
C ASP A 78 4.44 -1.74 4.43
N ILE A 79 3.36 -1.71 5.22
CA ILE A 79 2.22 -2.64 5.10
C ILE A 79 1.18 -2.02 4.17
N LEU A 80 0.72 -2.76 3.17
CA LEU A 80 -0.30 -2.30 2.23
C LEU A 80 -1.63 -3.00 2.50
N LEU A 81 -2.70 -2.20 2.57
CA LEU A 81 -4.05 -2.68 2.85
C LEU A 81 -5.01 -2.27 1.73
N ASN A 82 -5.79 -3.22 1.22
CA ASN A 82 -6.90 -2.92 0.33
C ASN A 82 -8.12 -2.47 1.15
N ILE A 83 -8.49 -1.19 1.00
CA ILE A 83 -9.64 -0.59 1.70
C ILE A 83 -10.91 -0.50 0.83
N THR A 84 -10.78 -0.60 -0.50
CA THR A 84 -11.89 -0.53 -1.46
C THR A 84 -11.60 -1.43 -2.67
N GLY A 85 -12.56 -2.29 -3.08
CA GLY A 85 -12.39 -3.22 -4.21
C GLY A 85 -13.22 -4.51 -4.07
N ALA A 86 -13.09 -5.45 -5.02
CA ALA A 86 -13.81 -6.74 -5.02
C ALA A 86 -13.38 -7.71 -3.91
N HIS A 87 -12.28 -7.41 -3.21
CA HIS A 87 -11.73 -8.19 -2.11
C HIS A 87 -11.49 -7.24 -0.93
N TRP A 88 -12.48 -7.15 -0.04
CA TRP A 88 -12.42 -6.27 1.13
C TRP A 88 -11.56 -6.93 2.23
N GLY A 89 -10.55 -6.22 2.75
CA GLY A 89 -9.81 -6.63 3.96
C GLY A 89 -8.54 -7.45 3.73
N GLU A 90 -7.94 -7.40 2.54
CA GLU A 90 -6.67 -8.08 2.23
C GLU A 90 -5.47 -7.19 2.60
N ALA A 91 -4.43 -7.81 3.19
CA ALA A 91 -3.23 -7.16 3.71
C ALA A 91 -1.96 -7.87 3.22
N VAL A 92 -0.90 -7.11 2.94
CA VAL A 92 0.44 -7.62 2.57
C VAL A 92 1.55 -6.84 3.24
#